data_AF-A0A0M3JZJ2-F1
#
_entry.id   AF-A0A0M3JZJ2-F1
#
_cell.length_a   1.000
_cell.length_b   1.000
_cell.length_c   1.000
_cell.angle_alpha   90.00
_cell.angle_beta   90.00
_cell.angle_gamma   90.00
#
_symmetry.space_group_name_H-M   'P 1'
#
loop_
_entity.id
_entity.type
_entity.pdbx_description
1 polymer ?
#
loop_
_entity_poly.entity_id
_entity_poly.type
_entity_poly.pdbx_seq_one_letter_code
_entity_poly.pdbx_strand_id
1 'polypeptide(L)'
;MGQKNSTSTSEISVIDGDDGSSSKTEDVSSRTIDDDSQREKCPALCPAYREIVLECYDKAHGDTAGRIVMRMAQQRDDFRAFMDSLTATQREILIEKLRNYLNDVVQNIDNADEVKELSTCYGSFFVKWKTIGFKPDFFAVSASAIATECVFLGGTATATAPTSTFRVRS
;
A
#
# COMPACT_ATOMS: atom_id res chain seq x y z
N MET A 1 -54.70 13.91 26.54
CA MET A 1 -54.72 13.99 25.08
C MET A 1 -55.26 12.67 24.52
N GLY A 2 -56.29 12.72 23.67
CA GLY A 2 -57.02 11.55 23.18
C GLY A 2 -56.35 10.84 21.98
N GLN A 3 -56.60 9.53 21.90
CA GLN A 3 -56.39 8.66 20.74
C GLN A 3 -57.33 9.04 19.59
N LYS A 4 -56.92 8.89 18.30
CA LYS A 4 -57.73 8.37 17.16
C LYS A 4 -56.80 7.84 16.03
N ASN A 5 -57.15 6.67 15.50
CA ASN A 5 -56.57 5.97 14.34
C ASN A 5 -57.62 5.94 13.19
N SER A 6 -57.22 5.49 11.98
CA SER A 6 -58.06 5.05 10.82
C SER A 6 -58.67 6.16 9.94
N THR A 7 -58.89 6.08 8.61
CA THR A 7 -58.70 5.10 7.50
C THR A 7 -59.11 5.79 6.16
N SER A 8 -58.66 5.28 4.99
CA SER A 8 -59.33 5.32 3.63
C SER A 8 -59.15 6.57 2.73
N THR A 9 -59.14 6.55 1.38
CA THR A 9 -59.32 5.58 0.28
C THR A 9 -58.70 6.17 -1.01
N SER A 10 -58.32 5.29 -1.93
CA SER A 10 -58.01 5.37 -3.38
C SER A 10 -58.50 6.58 -4.19
N GLU A 11 -57.71 6.98 -5.21
CA GLU A 11 -58.18 7.16 -6.60
C GLU A 11 -57.05 6.84 -7.61
N ILE A 12 -57.40 6.04 -8.62
CA ILE A 12 -56.65 5.65 -9.82
C ILE A 12 -57.43 6.23 -11.01
N SER A 13 -56.73 6.78 -12.00
CA SER A 13 -57.21 6.88 -13.40
C SER A 13 -56.01 7.07 -14.34
N VAL A 14 -55.45 6.02 -14.93
CA VAL A 14 -55.61 5.51 -16.33
C VAL A 14 -55.82 6.53 -17.45
N ILE A 15 -54.91 6.48 -18.44
CA ILE A 15 -55.12 6.54 -19.90
C ILE A 15 -53.81 6.03 -20.57
N ASP A 16 -53.73 4.81 -21.12
CA ASP A 16 -54.10 4.37 -22.50
C ASP A 16 -53.32 5.14 -23.60
N GLY A 17 -52.60 4.53 -24.56
CA GLY A 17 -52.42 3.14 -24.95
C GLY A 17 -51.65 3.06 -26.30
N ASP A 18 -51.33 1.81 -26.71
CA ASP A 18 -51.12 1.32 -28.10
C ASP A 18 -49.85 1.77 -28.88
N ASP A 19 -49.17 0.97 -29.73
CA ASP A 19 -49.50 -0.31 -30.38
C ASP A 19 -48.21 -1.01 -30.93
N GLY A 20 -48.24 -2.35 -30.96
CA GLY A 20 -47.66 -3.25 -31.98
C GLY A 20 -46.13 -3.36 -32.19
N SER A 21 -45.54 -4.49 -32.59
CA SER A 21 -45.98 -5.88 -32.82
C SER A 21 -44.75 -6.73 -33.22
N SER A 22 -44.78 -8.02 -32.84
CA SER A 22 -44.22 -9.19 -33.55
C SER A 22 -42.72 -9.57 -33.48
N SER A 23 -42.47 -10.61 -32.67
CA SER A 23 -41.78 -11.89 -32.95
C SER A 23 -40.48 -11.94 -33.78
N LYS A 24 -39.39 -12.43 -33.15
CA LYS A 24 -38.54 -13.53 -33.67
C LYS A 24 -37.60 -14.07 -32.58
N THR A 25 -37.56 -15.40 -32.50
CA THR A 25 -36.58 -16.28 -31.85
C THR A 25 -35.15 -15.91 -32.23
N GLU A 26 -34.15 -16.14 -31.36
CA GLU A 26 -32.92 -16.93 -31.60
C GLU A 26 -32.20 -17.19 -30.26
N ASP A 27 -31.82 -18.46 -30.06
CA ASP A 27 -30.99 -19.00 -28.99
C ASP A 27 -29.52 -18.82 -29.38
N VAL A 28 -28.73 -18.04 -28.62
CA VAL A 28 -27.27 -18.07 -28.75
C VAL A 28 -26.62 -17.90 -27.37
N SER A 29 -26.13 -19.04 -26.87
CA SER A 29 -25.08 -19.14 -25.88
C SER A 29 -23.91 -18.19 -26.20
N SER A 30 -23.60 -17.28 -25.28
CA SER A 30 -22.28 -16.65 -25.24
C SER A 30 -21.68 -16.89 -23.87
N ARG A 31 -20.96 -18.02 -23.84
CA ARG A 31 -19.89 -18.30 -22.88
C ARG A 31 -18.92 -17.12 -22.94
N THR A 32 -18.88 -16.30 -21.90
CA THR A 32 -17.68 -15.49 -21.67
C THR A 32 -16.61 -16.47 -21.22
N ILE A 33 -15.73 -16.78 -22.15
CA ILE A 33 -14.44 -17.40 -21.89
C ILE A 33 -13.72 -16.40 -20.99
N ASP A 34 -13.65 -16.69 -19.69
CA ASP A 34 -12.63 -16.13 -18.81
C ASP A 34 -11.30 -16.66 -19.33
N ASP A 35 -10.74 -15.91 -20.28
CA ASP A 35 -9.40 -16.07 -20.80
C ASP A 35 -8.44 -15.81 -19.64
N ASP A 36 -8.11 -16.89 -18.93
CA ASP A 36 -6.94 -17.02 -18.05
C ASP A 36 -5.67 -16.96 -18.92
N SER A 37 -5.52 -15.87 -19.66
CA SER A 37 -4.23 -15.41 -20.12
C SER A 37 -3.44 -15.15 -18.87
N GLN A 38 -2.58 -16.11 -18.52
CA GLN A 38 -1.45 -15.94 -17.65
C GLN A 38 -0.81 -14.60 -17.99
N ARG A 39 -1.19 -13.55 -17.28
CA ARG A 39 -0.46 -12.29 -17.32
C ARG A 39 0.89 -12.70 -16.79
N GLU A 40 1.87 -12.80 -17.67
CA GLU A 40 3.25 -12.96 -17.26
C GLU A 40 3.45 -11.95 -16.14
N LYS A 41 3.64 -12.47 -14.93
CA LYS A 41 3.70 -11.66 -13.73
C LYS A 41 4.96 -10.84 -13.88
N CYS A 42 4.80 -9.63 -14.43
CA CYS A 42 5.88 -8.67 -14.53
C CYS A 42 6.41 -8.52 -13.11
N PRO A 43 7.69 -8.84 -12.87
CA PRO A 43 8.29 -8.63 -11.58
C PRO A 43 8.05 -7.17 -11.17
N ALA A 44 7.63 -6.94 -9.93
CA ALA A 44 7.35 -5.59 -9.43
C ALA A 44 8.56 -4.64 -9.61
N LEU A 45 9.76 -5.23 -9.68
CA LEU A 45 11.03 -4.57 -9.94
C LEU A 45 11.84 -5.37 -10.97
N CYS A 46 12.52 -4.69 -11.89
CA CYS A 46 13.48 -5.39 -12.75
C CYS A 46 14.66 -5.92 -11.92
N PRO A 47 15.39 -6.95 -12.39
CA PRO A 47 16.45 -7.59 -11.60
C PRO A 47 17.51 -6.64 -11.04
N ALA A 48 17.90 -5.61 -11.81
CA ALA A 48 18.87 -4.61 -11.38
C ALA A 48 18.38 -3.75 -10.21
N TYR A 49 17.13 -3.29 -10.23
CA TYR A 49 16.56 -2.53 -9.10
C TYR A 49 16.38 -3.39 -7.86
N ARG A 50 16.03 -4.67 -8.04
CA ARG A 50 15.95 -5.63 -6.93
C ARG A 50 17.30 -5.77 -6.22
N GLU A 51 18.38 -5.98 -6.96
CA GLU A 51 19.72 -6.10 -6.38
C GLU A 51 20.12 -4.86 -5.56
N ILE A 52 19.81 -3.66 -6.07
CA ILE A 52 20.05 -2.40 -5.34
C ILE A 52 19.27 -2.36 -4.03
N VAL A 53 17.99 -2.77 -4.03
CA VAL A 53 17.17 -2.77 -2.81
C VAL A 53 17.72 -3.75 -1.78
N LEU A 54 18.11 -4.96 -2.19
CA LEU A 54 18.73 -5.95 -1.32
C LEU A 54 20.03 -5.43 -0.72
N GLU A 55 20.92 -4.87 -1.53
CA GLU A 55 22.20 -4.32 -1.08
C GLU A 55 22.01 -3.17 -0.08
N CYS A 56 21.08 -2.25 -0.35
CA CYS A 56 20.76 -1.16 0.56
C CYS A 56 20.19 -1.66 1.90
N TYR A 57 19.34 -2.68 1.86
CA TYR A 57 18.73 -3.24 3.06
C TYR A 57 19.72 -4.05 3.90
N ASP A 58 20.54 -4.90 3.29
CA ASP A 58 21.58 -5.68 3.97
C ASP A 58 22.61 -4.76 4.66
N LYS A 59 22.94 -3.64 4.02
CA LYS A 59 23.81 -2.62 4.60
C LYS A 59 23.15 -1.87 5.75
N ALA A 60 21.83 -1.82 5.83
CA ALA A 60 21.10 -1.24 6.94
C ALA A 60 21.16 -2.19 8.16
N HIS A 61 22.35 -2.32 8.75
CA HIS A 61 22.58 -3.14 9.94
C HIS A 61 21.98 -2.51 11.21
N GLY A 62 21.85 -3.32 12.26
CA GLY A 62 21.34 -2.90 13.57
C GLY A 62 19.85 -2.60 13.58
N ASP A 63 19.40 -1.66 14.42
CA ASP A 63 17.99 -1.34 14.60
C ASP A 63 17.43 -0.41 13.50
N THR A 64 17.34 -0.91 12.27
CA THR A 64 16.84 -0.15 11.12
C THR A 64 15.40 0.32 11.30
N ALA A 65 14.51 -0.54 11.80
CA ALA A 65 13.11 -0.18 12.03
C ALA A 65 12.96 0.93 13.09
N GLY A 66 13.70 0.86 14.20
CA GLY A 66 13.71 1.91 15.22
C GLY A 66 14.20 3.24 14.68
N ARG A 67 15.27 3.24 13.86
CA ARG A 67 15.78 4.45 13.21
C ARG A 67 14.79 5.06 12.24
N ILE A 68 14.08 4.24 11.45
CA ILE A 68 13.01 4.71 10.55
C ILE A 68 11.93 5.43 11.35
N VAL A 69 11.42 4.82 12.43
CA VAL A 69 10.38 5.42 13.28
C VAL A 69 10.86 6.71 13.93
N MET A 70 12.10 6.74 14.44
CA MET A 70 12.71 7.95 14.97
C MET A 70 12.77 9.07 13.92
N ARG A 71 13.20 8.74 12.70
CA ARG A 71 13.28 9.70 11.58
C ARG A 71 11.90 10.21 11.17
N MET A 72 10.87 9.37 11.15
CA MET A 72 9.49 9.83 10.91
C MET A 72 9.04 10.86 11.95
N ALA A 73 9.36 10.64 13.24
CA ALA A 73 9.03 11.58 14.31
C ALA A 73 9.80 12.91 14.23
N GLN A 74 10.97 12.92 13.58
CA GLN A 74 11.72 14.14 13.29
C GLN A 74 11.17 14.91 12.09
N GLN A 75 10.60 14.21 11.10
CA GLN A 75 10.07 14.84 9.88
C GLN A 75 8.68 15.45 10.08
N ARG A 76 7.88 14.90 11.00
CA ARG A 76 6.46 15.22 11.15
C ARG A 76 6.06 15.29 12.62
N ASP A 77 5.74 16.49 13.10
CA ASP A 77 5.30 16.72 14.47
C ASP A 77 3.98 16.00 14.80
N ASP A 78 3.08 15.84 13.82
CA ASP A 78 1.82 15.11 14.02
C ASP A 78 2.04 13.59 14.16
N PHE A 79 3.06 13.04 13.49
CA PHE A 79 3.49 11.65 13.73
C PHE A 79 4.15 11.51 15.10
N ARG A 80 4.97 12.49 15.51
CA ARG A 80 5.56 12.51 16.86
C ARG A 80 4.49 12.54 17.94
N ALA A 81 3.49 13.40 17.83
CA ALA A 81 2.38 13.46 18.77
C ALA A 81 1.60 12.13 18.84
N PHE A 82 1.39 11.48 17.69
CA PHE A 82 0.84 10.11 17.66
C PHE A 82 1.73 9.12 18.42
N MET A 83 3.04 9.12 18.17
CA MET A 83 3.99 8.24 18.88
C MET A 83 4.01 8.49 20.40
N ASP A 84 3.90 9.74 20.83
CA ASP A 84 3.87 10.12 22.24
C ASP A 84 2.57 9.66 22.94
N SER A 85 1.47 9.56 22.20
CA SER A 85 0.19 9.02 22.71
C SER A 85 0.19 7.52 22.99
N LEU A 86 1.14 6.78 22.41
CA LEU A 86 1.28 5.34 22.59
C LEU A 86 1.94 4.99 23.93
N THR A 87 1.65 3.81 24.46
CA THR A 87 2.44 3.24 25.57
C THR A 87 3.79 2.73 25.08
N ALA A 88 4.75 2.51 25.99
CA ALA A 88 6.04 1.94 25.63
C ALA A 88 5.90 0.59 24.90
N THR A 89 5.03 -0.29 25.39
CA THR A 89 4.72 -1.57 24.76
C THR A 89 4.11 -1.41 23.37
N GLN A 90 3.20 -0.46 23.18
CA GLN A 90 2.60 -0.21 21.86
C GLN A 90 3.64 0.31 20.86
N ARG A 91 4.56 1.19 21.29
CA ARG A 91 5.68 1.65 20.46
C ARG A 91 6.59 0.49 20.06
N GLU A 92 6.92 -0.38 20.99
CA GLU A 92 7.74 -1.57 20.71
C GLU A 92 7.05 -2.50 19.69
N ILE A 93 5.75 -2.78 19.87
CA ILE A 93 4.96 -3.57 18.91
C ILE A 93 4.93 -2.90 17.53
N LEU A 94 4.81 -1.57 17.46
CA LEU A 94 4.85 -0.83 16.19
C LEU A 94 6.17 -1.04 15.46
N ILE A 95 7.29 -0.83 16.18
CA ILE A 95 8.64 -0.97 15.63
C ILE A 95 8.89 -2.42 15.17
N GLU A 96 8.49 -3.39 15.99
CA GLU A 96 8.60 -4.81 15.66
C GLU A 96 7.76 -5.19 14.44
N LYS A 97 6.55 -4.63 14.31
CA LYS A 97 5.71 -4.85 13.12
C LYS A 97 6.34 -4.26 11.86
N LEU A 98 6.97 -3.08 11.95
CA LEU A 98 7.71 -2.51 10.83
C LEU A 98 8.92 -3.38 10.46
N ARG A 99 9.68 -3.86 11.46
CA ARG A 99 10.83 -4.73 11.24
C ARG A 99 10.46 -6.01 10.49
N ASN A 100 9.44 -6.71 10.97
CA ASN A 100 8.98 -7.96 10.36
C ASN A 100 8.46 -7.70 8.94
N TYR A 101 7.65 -6.66 8.74
CA TYR A 101 7.18 -6.29 7.41
C TYR A 101 8.32 -6.03 6.42
N LEU A 102 9.36 -5.28 6.82
CA LEU A 102 10.51 -5.01 5.95
C LEU A 102 11.27 -6.29 5.61
N ASN A 103 11.51 -7.16 6.59
CA ASN A 103 12.18 -8.45 6.36
C ASN A 103 11.38 -9.33 5.39
N ASP A 104 10.07 -9.46 5.62
CA ASP A 104 9.20 -10.33 4.82
C ASP A 104 9.09 -9.81 3.39
N VAL A 105 8.98 -8.49 3.18
CA VAL A 105 8.95 -7.88 1.84
C VAL A 105 10.27 -8.08 1.10
N VAL A 106 11.40 -7.93 1.80
CA VAL A 106 12.74 -8.13 1.20
C VAL A 106 12.94 -9.59 0.78
N GLN A 107 12.48 -10.54 1.60
CA GLN A 107 12.56 -11.98 1.27
C GLN A 107 11.67 -12.38 0.09
N ASN A 108 10.55 -11.70 -0.11
CA ASN A 108 9.56 -12.01 -1.14
C ASN A 108 9.52 -10.97 -2.27
N ILE A 109 10.58 -10.17 -2.43
CA ILE A 109 10.62 -8.99 -3.33
C ILE A 109 10.39 -9.33 -4.82
N ASP A 110 10.59 -10.58 -5.21
CA ASP A 110 10.34 -11.12 -6.55
C ASP A 110 8.89 -11.56 -6.77
N ASN A 111 8.12 -11.74 -5.71
CA ASN A 111 6.71 -12.14 -5.75
C ASN A 111 5.79 -10.96 -5.44
N ALA A 112 5.32 -10.28 -6.51
CA ALA A 112 4.46 -9.11 -6.40
C ALA A 112 3.14 -9.37 -5.65
N ASP A 113 2.57 -10.58 -5.81
CA ASP A 113 1.31 -10.96 -5.14
C ASP A 113 1.53 -11.09 -3.62
N GLU A 114 2.65 -11.70 -3.22
CA GLU A 114 3.03 -11.84 -1.82
C GLU A 114 3.32 -10.49 -1.17
N VAL A 115 4.10 -9.63 -1.84
CA VAL A 115 4.38 -8.26 -1.35
C VAL A 115 3.09 -7.47 -1.15
N LYS A 116 2.10 -7.63 -2.05
CA LYS A 116 0.79 -7.00 -1.93
C LYS A 116 0.02 -7.51 -0.71
N GLU A 117 0.04 -8.82 -0.45
CA GLU A 117 -0.63 -9.40 0.72
C GLU A 117 0.04 -8.95 2.03
N LEU A 118 1.37 -9.00 2.09
CA LEU A 118 2.16 -8.47 3.20
C LEU A 118 1.83 -7.00 3.47
N SER A 119 1.76 -6.18 2.41
CA SER A 119 1.41 -4.75 2.51
C SER A 119 -0.01 -4.54 3.04
N THR A 120 -0.95 -5.38 2.62
CA THR A 120 -2.36 -5.33 3.04
C THR A 120 -2.49 -5.69 4.52
N CYS A 121 -1.85 -6.78 4.94
CA CYS A 121 -1.81 -7.21 6.33
C CYS A 121 -1.16 -6.14 7.22
N TYR A 122 -0.01 -5.60 6.80
CA TYR A 122 0.69 -4.52 7.51
C TYR A 122 -0.19 -3.27 7.64
N GLY A 123 -0.83 -2.81 6.58
CA GLY A 123 -1.73 -1.66 6.61
C GLY A 123 -2.94 -1.86 7.51
N SER A 124 -3.52 -3.07 7.51
CA SER A 124 -4.69 -3.42 8.33
C SER A 124 -4.41 -3.27 9.84
N PHE A 125 -3.18 -3.57 10.27
CA PHE A 125 -2.78 -3.46 11.67
C PHE A 125 -2.91 -2.04 12.23
N PHE A 126 -2.75 -1.00 11.40
CA PHE A 126 -2.82 0.40 11.82
C PHE A 126 -4.25 0.96 11.88
N VAL A 127 -5.25 0.25 11.33
CA VAL A 127 -6.65 0.72 11.34
C VAL A 127 -7.15 0.98 12.75
N LYS A 128 -6.78 0.12 13.70
CA LYS A 128 -7.13 0.25 15.12
C LYS A 128 -6.53 1.49 15.80
N TRP A 129 -5.49 2.08 15.21
CA TRP A 129 -4.81 3.25 15.75
C TRP A 129 -5.29 4.58 15.17
N LYS A 130 -6.23 4.55 14.21
CA LYS A 130 -6.83 5.79 13.66
C LYS A 130 -7.55 6.60 14.72
N THR A 131 -8.18 5.93 15.70
CA THR A 131 -8.89 6.58 16.81
C THR A 131 -7.98 7.33 17.77
N ILE A 132 -6.68 7.03 17.77
CA ILE A 132 -5.65 7.67 18.60
C ILE A 132 -4.70 8.54 17.78
N GLY A 133 -5.10 8.91 16.55
CA GLY A 133 -4.38 9.90 15.74
C GLY A 133 -3.48 9.34 14.65
N PHE A 134 -3.48 8.03 14.38
CA PHE A 134 -2.81 7.49 13.20
C PHE A 134 -3.45 8.02 11.91
N LYS A 135 -2.62 8.52 10.99
CA LYS A 135 -3.03 9.00 9.66
C LYS A 135 -2.39 8.13 8.57
N PRO A 136 -3.13 7.75 7.52
CA PRO A 136 -2.56 6.98 6.41
C PRO A 136 -1.42 7.73 5.70
N ASP A 137 -1.43 9.07 5.72
CA ASP A 137 -0.36 9.91 5.18
C ASP A 137 1.00 9.64 5.83
N PHE A 138 1.03 9.05 7.02
CA PHE A 138 2.27 8.64 7.67
C PHE A 138 3.01 7.57 6.86
N PHE A 139 2.34 6.77 6.04
CA PHE A 139 3.03 5.79 5.17
C PHE A 139 3.89 6.46 4.10
N ALA A 140 3.49 7.63 3.58
CA ALA A 140 4.33 8.39 2.65
C ALA A 140 5.61 8.88 3.36
N VAL A 141 5.48 9.29 4.62
CA VAL A 141 6.62 9.69 5.48
C VAL A 141 7.49 8.47 5.80
N SER A 142 6.89 7.32 6.08
CA SER A 142 7.60 6.05 6.27
C SER A 142 8.41 5.69 5.04
N ALA A 143 7.84 5.77 3.83
CA ALA A 143 8.54 5.44 2.60
C ALA A 143 9.77 6.33 2.40
N SER A 144 9.64 7.64 2.64
CA SER A 144 10.79 8.56 2.59
C SER A 144 11.85 8.23 3.64
N ALA A 145 11.43 7.91 4.86
CA ALA A 145 12.34 7.53 5.95
C ALA A 145 13.06 6.21 5.66
N ILE A 146 12.36 5.20 5.11
CA ILE A 146 12.92 3.91 4.67
C ILE A 146 13.98 4.13 3.61
N ALA A 147 13.66 4.87 2.54
CA ALA A 147 14.60 5.16 1.47
C ALA A 147 15.85 5.87 2.02
N THR A 148 15.67 6.85 2.90
CA THR A 148 16.80 7.58 3.48
C THR A 148 17.63 6.69 4.41
N GLU A 149 17.03 5.86 5.26
CA GLU A 149 17.77 4.97 6.15
C GLU A 149 18.53 3.90 5.36
N CYS A 150 17.92 3.28 4.34
CA CYS A 150 18.58 2.23 3.55
C CYS A 150 19.65 2.79 2.59
N VAL A 151 19.52 4.03 2.10
CA VAL A 151 20.50 4.66 1.19
C VAL A 151 21.66 5.32 1.96
N PHE A 152 21.40 5.93 3.12
CA PHE A 152 22.46 6.63 3.88
C PHE A 152 23.54 5.66 4.38
N LEU A 153 23.23 4.37 4.50
CA LEU A 153 24.18 3.31 4.81
C LEU A 153 25.01 2.83 3.60
N GLY A 154 24.59 3.14 2.36
CA GLY A 154 25.35 2.87 1.14
C GLY A 154 26.37 3.96 0.76
N GLY A 155 26.26 5.14 1.38
CA GLY A 155 27.08 6.33 1.07
C GLY A 155 28.55 6.27 1.48
N THR A 156 29.00 5.20 2.14
CA THR A 156 30.44 4.94 2.37
C THR A 156 31.07 4.08 1.27
N ALA A 157 30.30 3.59 0.29
CA ALA A 157 30.79 2.65 -0.72
C ALA A 157 30.97 3.19 -2.15
N THR A 158 30.57 4.43 -2.49
CA THR A 158 30.73 4.97 -3.86
C THR A 158 31.03 6.47 -3.92
N ALA A 159 32.08 6.92 -3.22
CA ALA A 159 32.79 8.16 -3.56
C ALA A 159 33.89 7.94 -4.62
N THR A 160 33.73 6.95 -5.49
CA THR A 160 34.52 6.78 -6.71
C THR A 160 33.63 7.09 -7.90
N ALA A 161 33.44 8.38 -8.16
CA ALA A 161 33.07 8.83 -9.50
C ALA A 161 34.07 8.21 -10.50
N PRO A 162 33.63 7.67 -11.66
CA PRO A 162 34.56 7.36 -12.72
C PRO A 162 35.08 8.69 -13.28
N THR A 163 36.21 9.16 -12.74
CA THR A 163 36.98 10.24 -13.34
C THR A 163 37.46 9.75 -14.70
N SER A 164 36.66 10.05 -15.73
CA SER A 164 37.03 9.86 -17.13
C SER A 164 38.20 10.80 -17.43
N THR A 165 39.41 10.30 -17.21
CA THR A 165 40.65 11.01 -17.50
C THR A 165 40.91 10.86 -18.99
N PHE A 166 40.48 11.83 -19.77
CA PHE A 166 40.84 11.94 -21.18
C PHE A 166 42.36 12.13 -21.29
N ARG A 167 43.09 11.06 -21.60
CA ARG A 167 44.51 11.16 -21.96
C ARG A 167 44.60 11.54 -23.44
N VAL A 168 44.88 12.81 -23.70
CA VAL A 168 45.43 13.25 -25.00
C VAL A 168 46.80 12.62 -25.14
N ARG A 169 46.98 11.74 -26.14
CA ARG A 169 48.30 11.37 -26.63
C ARG A 169 48.70 12.39 -27.70
N SER A 170 49.77 13.12 -27.44
CA SER A 170 50.56 13.89 -28.40
C SER A 170 51.55 12.99 -29.12
#